data_AF-A0A6P7YUT2-F1
#
_entry.id   AF-A0A6P7YUT2-F1
#
_cell.length_a   1.000
_cell.length_b   1.000
_cell.length_c   1.000
_cell.angle_alpha   90.00
_cell.angle_beta   90.00
_cell.angle_gamma   90.00
#
_symmetry.space_group_name_H-M   'P 1'
#
loop_
_entity.id
_entity.type
_entity.pdbx_description
1 polymer ?
#
loop_
_entity_poly.entity_id
_entity_poly.type
_entity_poly.pdbx_seq_one_letter_code
_entity_poly.pdbx_strand_id
1 'polypeptide(L)'
;MFCTGLMASANPWDPVQPTAASMIITKCLESEVVTQKSLEIELLQLEKQTADIAHPLYLSQKCQALQVMNSHLEAVLKEKRTLRQRLARPLCQENLAIEASYHRYVVELLMLAVTFIEKLEAYLRIVRAITRVDDDMKSMDSALARIEAMEAEMEEVTEQILKWREQQRAVHQASSKLPLGYRCSSKSAAPYLSL
;
A
#
# COMPACT_ATOMS: atom_id res chain seq x y z
N MET A 1 -73.16 95.26 -6.17
CA MET A 1 -72.95 94.75 -7.53
C MET A 1 -71.59 94.08 -7.57
N PHE A 2 -71.57 92.87 -8.14
CA PHE A 2 -70.40 92.05 -8.39
C PHE A 2 -69.33 92.78 -9.21
N CYS A 3 -68.06 92.42 -9.00
CA CYS A 3 -66.98 92.26 -10.01
C CYS A 3 -65.65 92.04 -9.26
N THR A 4 -65.38 90.78 -8.88
CA THR A 4 -64.35 89.90 -9.48
C THR A 4 -62.93 90.38 -9.22
N GLY A 5 -62.32 89.82 -8.17
CA GLY A 5 -60.87 89.85 -7.97
C GLY A 5 -60.18 89.18 -9.14
N LEU A 6 -59.33 89.95 -9.83
CA LEU A 6 -58.41 89.45 -10.82
C LEU A 6 -57.34 88.64 -10.06
N MET A 7 -57.54 87.32 -9.95
CA MET A 7 -56.44 86.42 -9.58
C MET A 7 -55.43 86.49 -10.71
N ALA A 8 -54.40 87.33 -10.54
CA ALA A 8 -53.19 87.24 -11.34
C ALA A 8 -52.60 85.84 -11.10
N SER A 9 -52.88 84.91 -12.02
CA SER A 9 -52.20 83.62 -12.05
C SER A 9 -50.71 83.93 -12.16
N ALA A 10 -49.91 83.50 -11.18
CA ALA A 10 -48.46 83.61 -11.23
C ALA A 10 -48.01 83.06 -12.58
N ASN A 11 -47.38 83.91 -13.40
CA ASN A 11 -46.94 83.54 -14.73
C ASN A 11 -45.91 82.41 -14.58
N PRO A 12 -46.16 81.19 -15.11
CA PRO A 12 -45.27 80.05 -14.92
C PRO A 12 -43.86 80.28 -15.48
N TRP A 13 -43.68 81.34 -16.27
CA TRP A 13 -42.44 81.75 -16.91
C TRP A 13 -41.74 82.91 -16.21
N ASP A 14 -42.27 83.42 -15.10
CA ASP A 14 -41.55 84.42 -14.30
C ASP A 14 -40.36 83.75 -13.60
N PRO A 15 -39.16 84.37 -13.61
CA PRO A 15 -37.98 83.78 -13.01
C PRO A 15 -38.19 83.60 -11.51
N VAL A 16 -38.29 82.33 -11.08
CA VAL A 16 -38.36 81.96 -9.67
C VAL A 16 -37.05 82.38 -9.00
N GLN A 17 -37.16 83.13 -7.89
CA GLN A 17 -35.99 83.53 -7.11
C GLN A 17 -35.20 82.28 -6.68
N PRO A 18 -33.87 82.26 -6.81
CA PRO A 18 -33.08 81.07 -6.51
C PRO A 18 -33.22 80.69 -5.03
N THR A 19 -33.71 79.47 -4.78
CA THR A 19 -33.81 78.90 -3.43
C THR A 19 -32.43 78.87 -2.77
N ALA A 20 -32.37 78.97 -1.43
CA ALA A 20 -31.11 78.87 -0.68
C ALA A 20 -30.24 77.66 -1.08
N ALA A 21 -30.87 76.50 -1.32
CA ALA A 21 -30.17 75.31 -1.83
C ALA A 21 -29.56 75.52 -3.22
N SER A 22 -30.27 76.19 -4.13
CA SER A 22 -29.77 76.53 -5.48
C SER A 22 -28.54 77.44 -5.39
N MET A 23 -28.60 78.50 -4.57
CA MET A 23 -27.45 79.40 -4.37
C MET A 23 -26.23 78.69 -3.79
N ILE A 24 -26.43 77.75 -2.84
CA ILE A 24 -25.32 76.97 -2.26
C ILE A 24 -24.71 76.06 -3.33
N ILE A 25 -25.53 75.37 -4.13
CA ILE A 25 -25.04 74.49 -5.21
C ILE A 25 -24.25 75.30 -6.23
N THR A 26 -24.79 76.44 -6.70
CA THR A 26 -24.10 77.32 -7.64
C THR A 26 -22.77 77.79 -7.07
N LYS A 27 -22.73 78.23 -5.80
CA LYS A 27 -21.49 78.65 -5.14
C LYS A 27 -20.48 77.50 -4.99
N CYS A 28 -20.92 76.27 -4.70
CA CYS A 28 -20.05 75.09 -4.63
C CYS A 28 -19.52 74.66 -6.00
N LEU A 29 -20.27 74.90 -7.07
CA LEU A 29 -19.82 74.69 -8.46
C LEU A 29 -18.82 75.77 -8.89
N GLU A 30 -19.11 77.04 -8.61
CA GLU A 30 -18.20 78.17 -8.88
C GLU A 30 -16.89 78.09 -8.09
N SER A 31 -16.92 77.52 -6.88
CA SER A 31 -15.72 77.29 -6.06
C SER A 31 -15.04 75.94 -6.31
N GLU A 32 -15.51 75.16 -7.31
CA GLU A 32 -14.93 73.87 -7.72
C GLU A 32 -14.79 72.83 -6.59
N VAL A 33 -15.52 73.00 -5.48
CA VAL A 33 -15.40 72.12 -4.32
C VAL A 33 -15.83 70.68 -4.65
N VAL A 34 -16.81 70.53 -5.55
CA VAL A 34 -17.31 69.21 -5.97
C VAL A 34 -16.25 68.45 -6.79
N THR A 35 -15.60 69.10 -7.74
CA THR A 35 -14.56 68.48 -8.57
C THR A 35 -13.33 68.14 -7.74
N GLN A 36 -12.94 69.02 -6.82
CA GLN A 36 -11.87 68.76 -5.87
C GLN A 36 -12.14 67.51 -5.03
N LYS A 37 -13.36 67.35 -4.49
CA LYS A 37 -13.73 66.17 -3.70
C LYS A 37 -13.81 64.90 -4.53
N SER A 38 -14.24 64.98 -5.80
CA SER A 38 -14.19 63.84 -6.73
C SER A 38 -12.76 63.37 -6.99
N LEU A 39 -11.83 64.29 -7.24
CA LEU A 39 -10.41 63.95 -7.45
C LEU A 39 -9.78 63.33 -6.20
N GLU A 40 -10.12 63.84 -5.01
CA GLU A 40 -9.66 63.27 -3.74
C GLU A 40 -10.14 61.81 -3.57
N ILE A 41 -11.39 61.52 -3.94
CA ILE A 41 -11.92 60.14 -3.93
C ILE A 41 -11.19 59.25 -4.93
N GLU A 42 -10.95 59.73 -6.15
CA GLU A 42 -10.21 58.99 -7.17
C GLU A 42 -8.78 58.68 -6.73
N LEU A 43 -8.10 59.64 -6.10
CA LEU A 43 -6.76 59.46 -5.56
C LEU A 43 -6.75 58.37 -4.48
N LEU A 44 -7.68 58.42 -3.52
CA LEU A 44 -7.82 57.39 -2.48
C LEU A 44 -8.17 56.01 -3.06
N GLN A 45 -8.97 55.96 -4.14
CA GLN A 45 -9.26 54.71 -4.84
C GLN A 45 -8.01 54.15 -5.53
N LEU A 46 -7.21 55.00 -6.19
CA LEU A 46 -5.96 54.61 -6.82
C LEU A 46 -4.94 54.13 -5.78
N GLU A 47 -4.81 54.81 -4.65
CA GLU A 47 -3.96 54.37 -3.53
C GLU A 47 -4.38 52.98 -3.04
N LYS A 48 -5.68 52.76 -2.85
CA LYS A 48 -6.21 51.44 -2.45
C LYS A 48 -5.93 50.36 -3.49
N GLN A 49 -6.12 50.66 -4.78
CA GLN A 49 -5.92 49.70 -5.87
C GLN A 49 -4.45 49.35 -6.08
N THR A 50 -3.53 50.27 -5.77
CA THR A 50 -2.08 50.08 -5.95
C THR A 50 -1.35 49.76 -4.65
N ALA A 51 -2.06 49.68 -3.51
CA ALA A 51 -1.46 49.47 -2.21
C ALA A 51 -0.60 48.20 -2.14
N ASP A 52 -1.00 47.12 -2.81
CA ASP A 52 -0.29 45.84 -2.75
C ASP A 52 1.10 45.86 -3.42
N ILE A 53 1.37 46.87 -4.26
CA ILE A 53 2.65 47.09 -4.95
C ILE A 53 3.34 48.40 -4.57
N ALA A 54 2.63 49.35 -3.94
CA ALA A 54 3.18 50.65 -3.55
C ALA A 54 3.36 50.79 -2.03
N HIS A 55 2.49 50.16 -1.23
CA HIS A 55 2.49 50.39 0.21
C HIS A 55 3.60 49.56 0.89
N PRO A 56 4.44 50.20 1.74
CA PRO A 56 5.60 49.54 2.36
C PRO A 56 5.29 48.26 3.13
N LEU A 57 4.12 48.18 3.77
CA LEU A 57 3.69 46.99 4.52
C LEU A 57 3.56 45.75 3.62
N TYR A 58 2.83 45.86 2.50
CA TYR A 58 2.63 44.73 1.58
C TYR A 58 3.92 44.37 0.84
N LEU A 59 4.71 45.38 0.45
CA LEU A 59 6.02 45.16 -0.15
C LEU A 59 6.98 44.45 0.80
N SER A 60 7.08 44.91 2.04
CA SER A 60 7.93 44.28 3.07
C SER A 60 7.52 42.83 3.31
N GLN A 61 6.21 42.56 3.41
CA GLN A 61 5.69 41.20 3.55
C GLN A 61 6.04 40.30 2.35
N LYS A 62 5.86 40.78 1.12
CA LYS A 62 6.23 40.05 -0.11
C LYS A 62 7.73 39.80 -0.17
N CYS A 63 8.55 40.81 0.14
CA CYS A 63 10.01 40.70 0.21
C CYS A 63 10.45 39.68 1.26
N GLN A 64 9.83 39.68 2.45
CA GLN A 64 10.12 38.71 3.49
C GLN A 64 9.79 37.28 3.05
N ALA A 65 8.64 37.07 2.42
CA ALA A 65 8.27 35.76 1.89
C ALA A 65 9.26 35.26 0.84
N LEU A 66 9.68 36.13 -0.09
CA LEU A 66 10.71 35.80 -1.08
C LEU A 66 12.06 35.52 -0.44
N GLN A 67 12.45 36.27 0.58
CA GLN A 67 13.71 36.07 1.30
C GLN A 67 13.73 34.71 2.01
N VAL A 68 12.62 34.35 2.66
CA VAL A 68 12.45 33.03 3.29
C VAL A 68 12.57 31.94 2.24
N MET A 69 11.84 32.04 1.12
CA MET A 69 11.95 31.06 0.04
C MET A 69 13.38 30.93 -0.51
N ASN A 70 14.08 32.04 -0.76
CA ASN A 70 15.46 32.01 -1.23
C ASN A 70 16.40 31.32 -0.23
N SER A 71 16.27 31.60 1.07
CA SER A 71 17.07 30.92 2.10
C SER A 71 16.83 29.40 2.12
N HIS A 72 15.58 28.96 1.92
CA HIS A 72 15.27 27.55 1.80
C HIS A 72 15.89 26.94 0.54
N LEU A 73 15.82 27.62 -0.61
CA LEU A 73 16.44 27.16 -1.85
C LEU A 73 17.96 27.04 -1.72
N GLU A 74 18.62 28.00 -1.08
CA GLU A 74 20.06 27.94 -0.79
C GLU A 74 20.42 26.73 0.08
N ALA A 75 19.63 26.46 1.12
CA ALA A 75 19.80 25.29 1.99
C ALA A 75 19.64 23.98 1.20
N VAL A 76 18.61 23.86 0.36
CA VAL A 76 18.39 22.69 -0.50
C VAL A 76 19.56 22.50 -1.47
N LEU A 77 20.07 23.57 -2.07
CA LEU A 77 21.23 23.49 -2.96
C LEU A 77 22.50 23.06 -2.23
N LYS A 78 22.71 23.53 -0.99
CA LYS A 78 23.83 23.09 -0.15
C LYS A 78 23.73 21.60 0.16
N GLU A 79 22.58 21.12 0.62
CA GLU A 79 22.36 19.70 0.89
C GLU A 79 22.51 18.83 -0.35
N LYS A 80 21.99 19.27 -1.50
CA LYS A 80 22.19 18.58 -2.78
C LYS A 80 23.67 18.44 -3.13
N ARG A 81 24.48 19.47 -2.89
CA ARG A 81 25.95 19.41 -3.10
C ARG A 81 26.59 18.42 -2.13
N THR A 82 26.28 18.50 -0.84
CA THR A 82 26.78 17.57 0.19
C THR A 82 26.44 16.12 -0.14
N LEU A 83 25.19 15.86 -0.51
CA LEU A 83 24.73 14.52 -0.89
C LEU A 83 25.47 14.00 -2.11
N ARG A 84 25.65 14.84 -3.15
CA ARG A 84 26.43 14.45 -4.32
C ARG A 84 27.87 14.11 -3.96
N GLN A 85 28.52 14.90 -3.10
CA GLN A 85 29.89 14.61 -2.63
C GLN A 85 29.96 13.28 -1.86
N ARG A 86 28.97 13.01 -1.02
CA ARG A 86 28.87 11.74 -0.28
C ARG A 86 28.65 10.55 -1.18
N LEU A 87 27.78 10.68 -2.19
CA LEU A 87 27.49 9.61 -3.16
C LEU A 87 28.62 9.40 -4.17
N ALA A 88 29.35 10.46 -4.52
CA ALA A 88 30.55 10.36 -5.34
C ALA A 88 31.73 9.71 -4.61
N ARG A 89 31.67 9.65 -3.27
CA ARG A 89 32.64 8.88 -2.48
C ARG A 89 32.29 7.40 -2.62
N PRO A 90 33.18 6.57 -3.20
CA PRO A 90 32.87 5.17 -3.40
C PRO A 90 32.71 4.48 -2.04
N LEU A 91 31.62 3.71 -1.89
CA LEU A 91 31.21 3.05 -0.64
C LEU A 91 32.21 1.98 -0.17
N CYS A 92 32.96 1.45 -1.12
CA CYS A 92 34.17 0.67 -0.93
C CYS A 92 35.26 1.47 -1.64
N GLN A 93 36.46 1.61 -1.10
CA GLN A 93 37.56 1.96 -2.01
C GLN A 93 37.57 0.85 -3.07
N GLU A 94 37.40 1.21 -4.36
CA GLU A 94 37.40 0.22 -5.46
C GLU A 94 38.66 -0.65 -5.44
N ASN A 95 39.72 -0.15 -4.79
CA ASN A 95 40.88 -0.92 -4.37
C ASN A 95 41.15 -0.60 -2.90
N LEU A 96 41.22 -1.61 -2.03
CA LEU A 96 41.96 -1.43 -0.79
C LEU A 96 43.37 -0.98 -1.22
N ALA A 97 43.85 0.16 -0.73
CA ALA A 97 45.17 0.66 -1.07
C ALA A 97 46.24 -0.25 -0.47
N ILE A 98 46.38 -1.43 -1.07
CA ILE A 98 47.36 -2.43 -0.72
C ILE A 98 48.61 -2.02 -1.48
N GLU A 99 49.71 -1.87 -0.76
CA GLU A 99 51.01 -1.65 -1.36
C GLU A 99 51.34 -2.81 -2.32
N ALA A 100 51.98 -2.52 -3.45
CA ALA A 100 52.26 -3.52 -4.49
C ALA A 100 53.04 -4.73 -3.94
N SER A 101 53.86 -4.51 -2.91
CA SER A 101 54.61 -5.54 -2.17
C SER A 101 53.70 -6.60 -1.52
N TYR A 102 52.49 -6.22 -1.11
CA TYR A 102 51.55 -7.11 -0.42
C TYR A 102 50.52 -7.77 -1.34
N HIS A 103 50.45 -7.40 -2.63
CA HIS A 103 49.45 -7.94 -3.57
C HIS A 103 49.54 -9.46 -3.69
N ARG A 104 50.76 -10.03 -3.78
CA ARG A 104 50.95 -11.48 -3.89
C ARG A 104 50.33 -12.23 -2.70
N TYR A 105 50.57 -11.73 -1.49
CA TYR A 105 50.06 -12.34 -0.26
C TYR A 105 48.54 -12.22 -0.14
N VAL A 106 47.97 -11.08 -0.55
CA VAL A 106 46.52 -10.88 -0.53
C VAL A 106 45.83 -11.79 -1.54
N VAL A 107 46.40 -11.96 -2.74
CA VAL A 107 45.87 -12.90 -3.73
C VAL A 107 45.92 -14.34 -3.20
N GLU A 108 47.04 -14.76 -2.62
CA GLU A 108 47.16 -16.09 -2.00
C GLU A 108 46.15 -16.29 -0.85
N LEU A 109 45.98 -15.28 0.00
CA LEU A 109 45.00 -15.31 1.10
C LEU A 109 43.56 -15.39 0.58
N LEU A 110 43.21 -14.62 -0.43
CA LEU A 110 41.88 -14.64 -1.03
C LEU A 110 41.61 -15.99 -1.71
N MET A 111 42.60 -16.56 -2.40
CA MET A 111 42.50 -17.91 -2.97
C MET A 111 42.30 -18.97 -1.87
N LEU A 112 43.02 -18.84 -0.75
CA LEU A 112 42.84 -19.74 0.40
C LEU A 112 41.44 -19.57 1.03
N ALA A 113 40.95 -18.34 1.14
CA ALA A 113 39.62 -18.06 1.67
C ALA A 113 38.52 -18.65 0.79
N VAL A 114 38.62 -18.48 -0.54
CA VAL A 114 37.65 -19.05 -1.50
C VAL A 114 37.65 -20.57 -1.42
N THR A 115 38.81 -21.21 -1.48
CA THR A 115 38.91 -22.68 -1.40
C THR A 115 38.46 -23.23 -0.05
N PHE A 116 38.67 -22.48 1.05
CA PHE A 116 38.14 -22.83 2.36
C PHE A 116 36.62 -22.76 2.39
N ILE A 117 36.02 -21.69 1.86
CA ILE A 117 34.57 -21.52 1.79
C ILE A 117 33.93 -22.66 0.98
N GLU A 118 34.50 -22.99 -0.18
CA GLU A 118 34.01 -24.09 -1.02
C GLU A 118 34.03 -25.45 -0.27
N LYS A 119 35.13 -25.75 0.44
CA LYS A 119 35.25 -26.96 1.26
C LYS A 119 34.25 -26.96 2.42
N LEU A 120 34.11 -25.84 3.11
CA LEU A 120 33.17 -25.70 4.21
C LEU A 120 31.73 -25.93 3.73
N GLU A 121 31.37 -25.35 2.59
CA GLU A 121 30.05 -25.52 1.99
C GLU A 121 29.79 -26.99 1.61
N ALA A 122 30.80 -27.67 1.06
CA ALA A 122 30.72 -29.10 0.78
C ALA A 122 30.48 -29.94 2.05
N TYR A 123 31.19 -29.66 3.14
CA TYR A 123 30.96 -30.33 4.42
C TYR A 123 29.56 -30.04 4.98
N LEU A 124 29.10 -28.79 4.92
CA LEU A 124 27.75 -28.43 5.36
C LEU A 124 26.66 -29.15 4.55
N ARG A 125 26.87 -29.34 3.23
CA ARG A 125 25.98 -30.16 2.40
C ARG A 125 25.92 -31.61 2.88
N ILE A 126 27.06 -32.21 3.22
CA ILE A 126 27.10 -33.58 3.78
C ILE A 126 26.36 -33.65 5.11
N VAL A 127 26.62 -32.72 6.03
CA VAL A 127 25.93 -32.68 7.33
C VAL A 127 24.42 -32.57 7.16
N ARG A 128 23.93 -31.74 6.23
CA ARG A 128 22.50 -31.63 5.90
C ARG A 128 21.94 -32.90 5.23
N ALA A 129 22.75 -33.63 4.47
CA ALA A 129 22.32 -34.91 3.90
C ALA A 129 22.13 -35.97 4.98
N ILE A 130 22.99 -36.01 6.01
CA ILE A 130 22.83 -36.90 7.16
C ILE A 130 21.51 -36.63 7.89
N THR A 131 21.14 -35.36 8.10
CA THR A 131 19.84 -35.03 8.73
C THR A 131 18.64 -35.45 7.89
N ARG A 132 18.76 -35.53 6.56
CA ARG A 132 17.67 -36.04 5.70
C ARG A 132 17.44 -37.54 5.87
N VAL A 133 18.49 -38.31 6.16
CA VAL A 133 18.36 -39.75 6.42
C VAL A 133 17.48 -40.02 7.64
N ASP A 134 17.51 -39.15 8.65
CA ASP A 134 16.62 -39.24 9.82
C ASP A 134 15.13 -39.04 9.44
N ASP A 135 14.85 -38.11 8.53
CA ASP A 135 13.50 -37.89 8.01
C ASP A 135 13.02 -39.07 7.16
N ASP A 136 13.89 -39.62 6.30
CA ASP A 136 13.60 -40.81 5.50
C ASP A 136 13.36 -42.05 6.39
N MET A 137 14.14 -42.19 7.47
CA MET A 137 13.97 -43.29 8.43
C MET A 137 12.64 -43.20 9.17
N LYS A 138 12.20 -42.01 9.60
CA LYS A 138 10.85 -41.82 10.18
C LYS A 138 9.74 -42.18 9.20
N SER A 139 9.93 -41.88 7.91
CA SER A 139 8.98 -42.31 6.87
C SER A 139 8.92 -43.83 6.76
N MET A 140 10.08 -44.51 6.80
CA MET A 140 10.13 -45.98 6.79
C MET A 140 9.47 -46.57 8.04
N ASP A 141 9.71 -46.03 9.22
CA ASP A 141 9.06 -46.48 10.47
C ASP A 141 7.54 -46.38 10.37
N SER A 142 7.03 -45.28 9.78
CA SER A 142 5.59 -45.13 9.54
C SER A 142 5.03 -46.14 8.54
N ALA A 143 5.81 -46.51 7.52
CA ALA A 143 5.42 -47.52 6.54
C ALA A 143 5.43 -48.93 7.16
N LEU A 144 6.41 -49.23 8.01
CA LEU A 144 6.49 -50.49 8.75
C LEU A 144 5.28 -50.65 9.66
N ALA A 145 4.94 -49.63 10.46
CA ALA A 145 3.77 -49.65 11.34
C ALA A 145 2.45 -49.89 10.57
N ARG A 146 2.34 -49.39 9.34
CA ARG A 146 1.19 -49.66 8.46
C ARG A 146 1.15 -51.10 7.98
N ILE A 147 2.30 -51.70 7.66
CA ILE A 147 2.37 -53.10 7.24
C ILE A 147 2.00 -54.00 8.41
N GLU A 148 2.51 -53.73 9.61
CA GLU A 148 2.16 -54.48 10.83
C GLU A 148 0.65 -54.41 11.13
N ALA A 149 0.03 -53.24 10.95
CA ALA A 149 -1.43 -53.11 11.08
C ALA A 149 -2.19 -53.95 10.03
N MET A 150 -1.71 -53.98 8.79
CA MET A 150 -2.30 -54.77 7.71
C MET A 150 -2.14 -56.28 7.95
N GLU A 151 -1.03 -56.69 8.57
CA GLU A 151 -0.81 -58.07 9.01
C GLU A 151 -1.81 -58.47 10.11
N ALA A 152 -2.02 -57.61 11.11
CA ALA A 152 -3.04 -57.86 12.14
C ALA A 152 -4.47 -57.95 11.57
N GLU A 153 -4.83 -57.09 10.62
CA GLU A 153 -6.10 -57.19 9.90
C GLU A 153 -6.20 -58.50 9.11
N MET A 154 -5.11 -58.93 8.47
CA MET A 154 -5.06 -60.21 7.76
C MET A 154 -5.27 -61.39 8.71
N GLU A 155 -4.61 -61.38 9.88
CA GLU A 155 -4.82 -62.39 10.92
C GLU A 155 -6.29 -62.44 11.36
N GLU A 156 -6.92 -61.29 11.64
CA GLU A 156 -8.33 -61.23 12.01
C GLU A 156 -9.23 -61.81 10.92
N VAL A 157 -9.02 -61.44 9.66
CA VAL A 157 -9.79 -61.99 8.53
C VAL A 157 -9.61 -63.50 8.43
N THR A 158 -8.40 -64.02 8.63
CA THR A 158 -8.16 -65.47 8.61
C THR A 158 -8.91 -66.18 9.73
N GLU A 159 -8.94 -65.62 10.94
CA GLU A 159 -9.73 -66.15 12.04
C GLU A 159 -11.24 -66.15 11.74
N GLN A 160 -11.75 -65.05 11.17
CA GLN A 160 -13.16 -64.94 10.78
C GLN A 160 -13.54 -66.01 9.75
N ILE A 161 -12.68 -66.27 8.76
CA ILE A 161 -12.87 -67.34 7.76
C ILE A 161 -12.93 -68.72 8.44
N LEU A 162 -12.02 -68.99 9.38
CA LEU A 162 -12.01 -70.26 10.11
C LEU A 162 -13.29 -70.45 10.92
N LYS A 163 -13.71 -69.44 11.69
CA LYS A 163 -14.97 -69.44 12.44
C LYS A 163 -16.17 -69.68 11.53
N TRP A 164 -16.23 -68.99 10.38
CA TRP A 164 -17.31 -69.17 9.40
C TRP A 164 -17.36 -70.59 8.83
N ARG A 165 -16.20 -71.19 8.52
CA ARG A 165 -16.11 -72.59 8.03
C ARG A 165 -16.57 -73.61 9.07
N GLU A 166 -16.33 -73.35 10.35
CA GLU A 166 -16.83 -74.19 11.45
C GLU A 166 -18.34 -74.06 11.60
N GLN A 167 -18.87 -72.83 11.55
CA GLN A 167 -20.30 -72.56 11.56
C GLN A 167 -21.02 -73.28 10.40
N GLN A 168 -20.48 -73.20 9.19
CA GLN A 168 -20.96 -73.92 8.00
C GLN A 168 -20.98 -75.43 8.24
N ARG A 169 -19.90 -76.02 8.77
CA ARG A 169 -19.85 -77.44 9.12
C ARG A 169 -20.91 -77.83 10.14
N ALA A 170 -21.12 -77.02 11.18
CA ALA A 170 -22.14 -77.25 12.20
C ALA A 170 -23.57 -77.20 11.62
N VAL A 171 -23.86 -76.22 10.73
CA VAL A 171 -25.16 -76.10 10.05
C VAL A 171 -25.42 -77.28 9.10
N HIS A 172 -24.40 -77.73 8.36
CA HIS A 172 -24.49 -78.94 7.53
C HIS A 172 -24.76 -80.19 8.37
N GLN A 173 -24.06 -80.34 9.49
CA GLN A 173 -24.30 -81.46 10.42
C GLN A 173 -25.70 -81.38 11.05
N ALA A 174 -26.19 -80.20 11.43
CA ALA A 174 -27.53 -79.99 11.96
C ALA A 174 -28.62 -80.28 10.90
N SER A 175 -28.42 -79.87 9.64
CA SER A 175 -29.33 -80.19 8.52
C SER A 175 -29.32 -81.68 8.19
N SER A 176 -28.18 -82.37 8.31
CA SER A 176 -28.07 -83.83 8.13
C SER A 176 -28.74 -84.64 9.25
N LYS A 177 -28.95 -84.00 10.41
CA LYS A 177 -29.63 -84.57 11.58
C LYS A 177 -31.12 -84.26 11.63
N LEU A 178 -31.69 -83.59 10.63
CA LEU A 178 -33.15 -83.63 10.46
C LEU A 178 -33.56 -85.07 10.11
N PRO A 179 -34.39 -85.73 10.92
CA PRO A 179 -34.78 -87.10 10.68
C PRO A 179 -35.81 -87.10 9.56
N LEU A 180 -35.34 -87.25 8.33
CA LEU A 180 -36.24 -87.54 7.23
C LEU A 180 -35.86 -88.88 6.64
N GLY A 181 -36.71 -89.86 6.96
CA GLY A 181 -37.00 -90.91 6.01
C GLY A 181 -37.22 -90.31 4.62
N TYR A 182 -36.89 -91.13 3.62
CA TYR A 182 -37.01 -90.86 2.19
C TYR A 182 -35.97 -89.91 1.59
N ARG A 183 -34.99 -90.54 0.92
CA ARG A 183 -34.57 -90.30 -0.48
C ARG A 183 -34.78 -88.88 -1.02
N CYS A 184 -33.72 -88.24 -1.50
CA CYS A 184 -33.70 -87.74 -2.88
C CYS A 184 -32.29 -87.52 -3.41
N SER A 185 -31.98 -88.16 -4.53
CA SER A 185 -30.93 -87.73 -5.45
C SER A 185 -31.22 -86.31 -5.92
N SER A 186 -30.24 -85.43 -5.84
CA SER A 186 -30.03 -84.45 -6.92
C SER A 186 -28.58 -84.05 -6.98
N LYS A 187 -28.02 -84.24 -8.18
CA LYS A 187 -26.81 -83.61 -8.66
C LYS A 187 -27.00 -82.10 -8.56
N SER A 188 -25.99 -81.37 -8.11
CA SER A 188 -25.79 -80.00 -8.57
C SER A 188 -24.30 -79.70 -8.61
N ALA A 189 -23.89 -79.20 -9.75
CA ALA A 189 -22.52 -79.00 -10.20
C ALA A 189 -21.74 -78.05 -9.29
N ALA A 190 -20.45 -78.34 -9.16
CA ALA A 190 -19.46 -77.30 -8.90
C ALA A 190 -19.23 -76.52 -10.21
N PRO A 191 -19.23 -75.18 -10.15
CA PRO A 191 -18.40 -74.39 -11.05
C PRO A 191 -17.26 -73.79 -10.25
N TYR A 192 -16.07 -74.26 -10.59
CA TYR A 192 -14.82 -73.52 -10.73
C TYR A 192 -14.70 -72.14 -10.06
N LEU A 193 -13.66 -72.05 -9.24
CA LEU A 193 -12.80 -70.88 -9.06
C LEU A 193 -12.64 -70.07 -10.35
N SER A 194 -12.80 -68.75 -10.25
CA SER A 194 -12.11 -67.80 -11.12
C SER A 194 -11.68 -66.58 -10.30
N LEU A 195 -10.35 -66.47 -10.21
CA LEU A 195 -9.49 -65.31 -9.90
C LEU A 195 -9.76 -64.51 -8.62
#